data_AF-C7XE37-F1
#
_entry.id   AF-C7XE37-F1
#
_cell.length_a   1.000
_cell.length_b   1.000
_cell.length_c   1.000
_cell.angle_alpha   90.00
_cell.angle_beta   90.00
_cell.angle_gamma   90.00
#
_symmetry.space_group_name_H-M   'P 1'
#
loop_
_entity.id
_entity.type
_entity.pdbx_description
1 polymer ?
#
loop_
_entity_poly.entity_id
_entity_poly.type
_entity_poly.pdbx_seq_one_letter_code
_entity_poly.pdbx_strand_id
1 'polypeptide(L)' 'MHSDDGLKARIEEAEKDLLFYLRKYHELTSRSKFMKAVVDKEIKRLEKELKELGKYY' A
#
# COMPACT_ATOMS: atom_id res chain seq x y z
N MET A 1 -10.78 4.61 -25.60
CA MET A 1 -11.19 4.19 -24.25
C MET A 1 -10.01 3.48 -23.62
N HIS A 2 -9.26 4.14 -22.72
CA HIS A 2 -8.02 3.62 -22.11
C HIS A 2 -7.90 4.06 -20.63
N SER A 3 -9.01 4.36 -19.99
CA SER A 3 -9.04 4.84 -18.59
C SER A 3 -8.96 3.70 -17.57
N ASP A 4 -9.50 2.52 -17.89
CA ASP A 4 -9.65 1.43 -16.91
C ASP A 4 -8.37 0.61 -16.70
N ASP A 5 -7.57 0.40 -17.74
CA ASP A 5 -6.33 -0.39 -17.64
C ASP A 5 -5.29 0.29 -16.75
N GLY A 6 -5.19 1.62 -16.82
CA GLY A 6 -4.28 2.41 -15.99
C GLY A 6 -4.73 2.47 -14.53
N LEU A 7 -6.04 2.58 -14.28
CA LEU A 7 -6.58 2.56 -12.92
C LEU A 7 -6.39 1.18 -12.27
N LYS A 8 -6.69 0.11 -13.01
CA LYS A 8 -6.50 -1.26 -12.56
C LYS A 8 -5.04 -1.55 -12.22
N ALA A 9 -4.10 -1.17 -13.08
CA ALA A 9 -2.67 -1.37 -12.83
C ALA A 9 -2.20 -0.66 -11.55
N ARG A 10 -2.68 0.56 -11.30
CA ARG A 10 -2.36 1.31 -10.08
C ARG A 10 -2.93 0.68 -8.82
N ILE A 11 -4.16 0.15 -8.88
CA ILE A 11 -4.76 -0.60 -7.78
C ILE A 11 -3.94 -1.87 -7.50
N GLU A 12 -3.60 -2.64 -8.52
CA GLU A 12 -2.81 -3.87 -8.37
C GLU A 12 -1.40 -3.60 -7.80
N GLU A 13 -0.77 -2.50 -8.18
CA GLU A 13 0.53 -2.08 -7.63
C GLU A 13 0.42 -1.72 -6.14
N ALA A 14 -0.55 -0.87 -5.78
CA ALA A 14 -0.77 -0.48 -4.40
C ALA A 14 -1.18 -1.67 -3.51
N GLU A 15 -1.94 -2.64 -4.03
CA GLU A 15 -2.27 -3.88 -3.32
C GLU A 15 -1.04 -4.75 -3.07
N LYS A 16 -0.15 -4.90 -4.07
CA LYS A 16 1.10 -5.67 -3.93
C LYS A 16 2.01 -5.05 -2.88
N ASP A 17 2.15 -3.73 -2.89
CA ASP A 17 2.96 -3.00 -1.91
C ASP A 17 2.38 -3.13 -0.50
N LEU A 18 1.06 -2.97 -0.35
CA LEU A 18 0.40 -3.12 0.94
C LEU A 18 0.60 -4.54 1.48
N LEU A 19 0.40 -5.56 0.63
CA LEU A 19 0.60 -6.95 0.99
C LEU A 19 2.05 -7.23 1.41
N PHE A 20 3.04 -6.62 0.75
CA PHE A 20 4.44 -6.71 1.15
C PHE A 20 4.65 -6.19 2.58
N TYR A 21 4.18 -4.97 2.87
CA TYR A 21 4.36 -4.37 4.20
C TYR A 21 3.64 -5.15 5.29
N LEU A 22 2.44 -5.68 5.01
CA LEU A 22 1.70 -6.51 5.96
C LEU A 22 2.43 -7.84 6.23
N ARG A 23 2.91 -8.53 5.19
CA ARG A 23 3.65 -9.80 5.33
C ARG A 23 4.97 -9.61 6.06
N LYS A 24 5.66 -8.49 5.83
CA LYS A 24 6.96 -8.19 6.41
C LYS A 24 6.87 -7.34 7.69
N TYR A 25 5.67 -7.06 8.19
CA TYR A 25 5.45 -6.12 9.28
C TYR A 25 6.30 -6.45 10.51
N HIS A 26 6.20 -7.67 11.06
CA HIS A 26 6.97 -8.07 12.22
C HIS A 26 8.48 -8.06 11.97
N GLU A 27 8.92 -8.47 10.78
CA GLU A 27 10.34 -8.47 10.40
C GLU A 27 10.90 -7.04 10.30
N LEU A 28 10.15 -6.10 9.74
CA LEU A 28 10.60 -4.72 9.55
C LEU A 28 10.51 -3.93 10.87
N THR A 29 9.38 -4.03 11.57
CA THR A 29 9.12 -3.25 12.79
C THR A 29 9.96 -3.69 13.99
N SER A 30 10.49 -4.91 13.98
CA SER A 30 11.42 -5.41 15.01
C SER A 30 12.82 -4.80 14.92
N ARG A 31 13.22 -4.22 13.77
CA ARG A 31 14.56 -3.65 13.56
C ARG A 31 14.78 -2.34 14.32
N SER A 32 13.76 -1.49 14.43
CA SER A 32 13.79 -0.28 15.27
C SER A 32 12.43 0.38 15.40
N LYS A 33 12.26 1.23 16.43
CA LYS A 33 11.06 2.08 16.59
C LYS A 33 10.85 3.04 15.42
N PHE A 34 11.93 3.53 14.81
CA PHE A 34 11.87 4.39 13.62
C PHE A 34 11.36 3.60 12.41
N MET A 35 11.83 2.36 12.22
CA MET A 35 11.35 1.50 11.14
C MET A 35 9.87 1.19 11.31
N LYS A 36 9.42 0.91 12.55
CA LYS A 36 7.98 0.76 12.83
C LYS A 36 7.17 1.98 12.38
N ALA A 37 7.61 3.18 12.73
CA ALA A 37 6.91 4.41 12.34
C ALA A 37 6.85 4.62 10.82
N VAL A 38 7.91 4.25 10.09
CA VAL A 38 7.93 4.31 8.62
C VAL A 38 6.95 3.29 8.02
N VAL A 39 7.00 2.04 8.47
CA VAL A 39 6.11 0.97 7.98
C VAL A 39 4.64 1.31 8.26
N ASP A 40 4.33 1.80 9.47
CA ASP A 40 2.97 2.24 9.83
C ASP A 40 2.49 3.39 8.93
N LYS A 41 3.39 4.30 8.54
CA LYS A 41 3.06 5.43 7.65
C LYS A 41 2.80 4.98 6.22
N GLU A 42 3.63 4.09 5.68
CA GLU A 42 3.45 3.56 4.31
C GLU A 42 2.18 2.72 4.20
N ILE A 43 1.86 1.88 5.20
CA ILE A 43 0.60 1.14 5.24
C ILE A 43 -0.59 2.10 5.18
N LYS A 44 -0.63 3.14 6.03
CA LYS A 44 -1.72 4.12 6.03
C LYS A 44 -1.84 4.89 4.72
N ARG A 45 -0.71 5.20 4.08
CA ARG A 45 -0.69 5.86 2.77
C ARG A 45 -1.32 4.96 1.70
N LEU A 46 -0.92 3.69 1.65
CA LEU A 46 -1.43 2.71 0.69
C LEU A 46 -2.92 2.42 0.91
N GLU A 47 -3.37 2.26 2.15
CA GLU A 47 -4.79 2.11 2.49
C GLU A 47 -5.62 3.30 1.99
N LYS A 48 -5.10 4.52 2.17
CA LYS A 48 -5.76 5.74 1.69
C LYS A 48 -5.79 5.79 0.17
N GLU A 49 -4.69 5.48 -0.49
CA GLU A 49 -4.59 5.44 -1.95
C GLU A 49 -5.55 4.41 -2.55
N LEU A 50 -5.59 3.18 -2.02
CA LEU A 50 -6.53 2.15 -2.45
C LEU A 50 -7.99 2.57 -2.24
N LYS A 51 -8.30 3.22 -1.10
CA LYS A 51 -9.64 3.76 -0.85
C LYS A 51 -10.03 4.88 -1.82
N GLU A 52 -9.07 5.69 -2.26
CA GLU A 52 -9.31 6.75 -3.24
C GLU A 52 -9.46 6.18 -4.65
N LEU A 53 -8.58 5.26 -5.06
CA LEU A 53 -8.64 4.60 -6.36
C LEU A 53 -9.89 3.74 -6.52
N GLY A 54 -10.29 3.00 -5.48
CA GLY A 54 -11.50 2.17 -5.48
C GLY A 54 -12.81 2.96 -5.54
N LYS A 55 -12.80 4.29 -5.45
CA LYS A 55 -14.00 5.12 -5.76
C LYS A 55 -14.23 5.25 -7.27
N TYR A 56 -13.21 5.01 -8.07
CA TYR A 56 -13.22 5.20 -9.52
C TYR A 56 -13.23 3.86 -10.28
N TYR A 57 -13.16 2.73 -9.56
CA TYR A 57 -13.20 1.36 -10.09
C TYR A 57 -14.60 0.77 -9.89
#